data_AF-A0A9E3NNM1-F1
#
_entry.id   AF-A0A9E3NNM1-F1
#
_cell.length_a   1.000
_cell.length_b   1.000
_cell.length_c   1.000
_cell.angle_alpha   90.00
_cell.angle_beta   90.00
_cell.angle_gamma   90.00
#
_symmetry.space_group_name_H-M   'P 1'
#
loop_
_entity.id
_entity.type
_entity.pdbx_description
1 polymer ?
#
loop_
_entity_poly.entity_id
_entity_poly.type
_entity_poly.pdbx_seq_one_letter_code
_entity_poly.pdbx_strand_id
1 'polypeptide(L)'
;MSRAIFAASLAVGVAFAACSSNTPSTEDPAGSCDQLARACHPYDKETAIGHECHELGHAGNDTACAPRKAECLAACPPREAGPTPTPVDAGEAGDGGDASSTDGGETDVCPAYCTCLAEACSAIAGYPFAAAGSCAARCAAMTADEKKCWPGFCEQAKTSAASKAHLCEHAWGDLGLDECP
;
A
#
# COMPACT_ATOMS: atom_id res chain seq x y z
N MET A 1 47.93 20.13 -60.21
CA MET A 1 48.16 18.67 -60.30
C MET A 1 46.86 17.98 -59.95
N SER A 2 46.14 17.55 -60.97
CA SER A 2 44.82 16.92 -60.90
C SER A 2 44.93 15.45 -60.52
N ARG A 3 44.10 14.98 -59.58
CA ARG A 3 43.65 13.58 -59.43
C ARG A 3 42.27 13.61 -58.77
N ALA A 4 41.17 13.34 -59.46
CA ALA A 4 40.68 12.08 -60.04
C ALA A 4 39.60 11.48 -59.13
N ILE A 5 38.38 11.54 -59.66
CA ILE A 5 37.09 11.08 -59.14
C ILE A 5 37.08 9.54 -59.13
N PHE A 6 36.68 8.93 -58.02
CA PHE A 6 36.18 7.56 -58.00
C PHE A 6 34.80 7.54 -57.35
N ALA A 7 33.78 7.44 -58.21
CA ALA A 7 32.40 7.17 -57.81
C ALA A 7 32.26 5.66 -57.60
N ALA A 8 32.00 5.26 -56.36
CA ALA A 8 31.58 3.91 -56.00
C ALA A 8 30.10 3.95 -55.63
N SER A 9 29.26 3.54 -56.57
CA SER A 9 27.82 3.36 -56.38
C SER A 9 27.58 2.16 -55.46
N LEU A 10 27.36 2.43 -54.17
CA LEU A 10 26.88 1.42 -53.22
C LEU A 10 25.35 1.42 -53.26
N ALA A 11 24.77 0.38 -53.88
CA ALA A 11 23.34 0.11 -53.79
C ALA A 11 23.03 -0.46 -52.39
N VAL A 12 22.61 0.42 -51.48
CA VAL A 12 22.07 0.02 -50.17
C VAL A 12 20.62 -0.39 -50.39
N GLY A 13 20.38 -1.71 -50.38
CA GLY A 13 19.04 -2.28 -50.36
C GLY A 13 18.35 -1.93 -49.04
N VAL A 14 17.39 -1.02 -49.10
CA VAL A 14 16.50 -0.68 -47.98
C VAL A 14 15.53 -1.85 -47.79
N ALA A 15 15.88 -2.78 -46.90
CA ALA A 15 14.90 -3.69 -46.33
C ALA A 15 13.97 -2.87 -45.43
N PHE A 16 12.75 -2.60 -45.90
CA PHE A 16 11.66 -2.09 -45.07
C PHE A 16 11.33 -3.19 -44.05
N ALA A 17 12.01 -3.19 -42.91
CA ALA A 17 11.49 -3.81 -41.71
C ALA A 17 10.14 -3.12 -41.46
N ALA A 18 9.05 -3.87 -41.59
CA ALA A 18 7.74 -3.43 -41.16
C ALA A 18 7.85 -3.11 -39.67
N CYS A 19 8.02 -1.82 -39.35
CA CYS A 19 7.75 -1.32 -38.02
C CYS A 19 6.27 -1.64 -37.79
N SER A 20 5.99 -2.76 -37.10
CA SER A 20 4.75 -2.91 -36.38
C SER A 20 4.68 -1.68 -35.50
N SER A 21 3.90 -0.69 -35.94
CA SER A 21 3.51 0.42 -35.10
C SER A 21 2.72 -0.19 -33.96
N ASN A 22 3.43 -0.60 -32.91
CA ASN A 22 2.88 -0.62 -31.58
C ASN A 22 2.58 0.84 -31.27
N THR A 23 1.50 1.35 -31.85
CA THR A 23 0.84 2.54 -31.35
C THR A 23 0.64 2.20 -29.89
N PRO A 24 1.35 2.87 -28.95
CA PRO A 24 1.10 2.62 -27.55
C PRO A 24 -0.39 2.83 -27.39
N SER A 25 -1.10 1.76 -27.05
CA SER A 25 -2.50 1.88 -26.66
C SER A 25 -2.50 2.97 -25.61
N THR A 26 -3.22 4.05 -25.87
CA THR A 26 -3.46 5.08 -24.85
C THR A 26 -4.24 4.36 -23.76
N GLU A 27 -3.52 3.74 -22.83
CA GLU A 27 -4.09 3.18 -21.63
C GLU A 27 -4.73 4.36 -20.89
N ASP A 28 -5.95 4.15 -20.45
CA ASP A 28 -6.64 5.13 -19.61
C ASP A 28 -5.75 5.38 -18.38
N PRO A 29 -5.31 6.63 -18.14
CA PRO A 29 -4.47 6.91 -17.00
C PRO A 29 -5.18 6.65 -15.67
N ALA A 30 -6.53 6.62 -15.65
CA ALA A 30 -7.33 6.45 -14.45
C ALA A 30 -6.92 5.22 -13.62
N GLY A 31 -6.63 5.44 -12.33
CA GLY A 31 -6.25 4.40 -11.37
C GLY A 31 -4.81 3.91 -11.49
N SER A 32 -3.97 4.57 -12.29
CA SER A 32 -2.55 4.23 -12.38
C SER A 32 -1.82 4.52 -11.07
N CYS A 33 -2.13 5.63 -10.41
CA CYS A 33 -1.50 5.98 -9.14
C CYS A 33 -1.88 5.03 -8.01
N ASP A 34 -3.17 4.70 -7.88
CA ASP A 34 -3.65 3.74 -6.87
C ASP A 34 -2.97 2.38 -7.03
N GLN A 35 -2.80 1.92 -8.27
CA GLN A 35 -2.10 0.67 -8.52
C GLN A 35 -0.62 0.75 -8.15
N LEU A 36 0.05 1.87 -8.45
CA LEU A 36 1.46 2.07 -8.09
C LEU A 36 1.66 2.18 -6.59
N ALA A 37 0.84 2.97 -5.89
CA ALA A 37 0.92 3.12 -4.44
C ALA A 37 0.81 1.75 -3.75
N ARG A 38 -0.21 0.95 -4.13
CA ARG A 38 -0.42 -0.39 -3.58
C ARG A 38 0.71 -1.37 -3.91
N ALA A 39 1.16 -1.41 -5.17
CA ALA A 39 2.20 -2.35 -5.59
C ALA A 39 3.57 -2.02 -4.97
N CYS A 40 3.89 -0.73 -4.83
CA CYS A 40 5.17 -0.26 -4.33
C CYS A 40 5.23 -0.04 -2.82
N HIS A 41 4.11 -0.08 -2.11
CA HIS A 41 4.10 0.11 -0.66
C HIS A 41 5.11 -0.79 0.09
N PRO A 42 5.24 -2.11 -0.20
CA PRO A 42 6.23 -2.96 0.46
C PRO A 42 7.68 -2.65 0.08
N TYR A 43 7.90 -1.90 -1.00
CA TYR A 43 9.21 -1.61 -1.59
C TYR A 43 9.71 -0.20 -1.30
N ASP A 44 8.87 0.64 -0.70
CA ASP A 44 9.17 2.03 -0.35
C ASP A 44 10.52 2.18 0.36
N LYS A 45 10.79 1.31 1.33
CA LYS A 45 12.04 1.36 2.13
C LYS A 45 13.13 0.41 1.63
N GLU A 46 12.85 -0.38 0.61
CA GLU A 46 13.78 -1.42 0.13
C GLU A 46 14.64 -0.95 -1.03
N THR A 47 14.08 -0.13 -1.93
CA THR A 47 14.78 0.34 -3.12
C THR A 47 14.47 1.80 -3.41
N ALA A 48 15.44 2.53 -3.95
CA ALA A 48 15.25 3.94 -4.34
C ALA A 48 14.11 4.11 -5.37
N ILE A 49 14.04 3.22 -6.35
CA ILE A 49 12.99 3.24 -7.36
C ILE A 49 11.61 2.85 -6.78
N GLY A 50 11.57 1.96 -5.79
CA GLY A 50 10.37 1.63 -5.02
C GLY A 50 9.83 2.84 -4.26
N HIS A 51 10.71 3.59 -3.57
CA HIS A 51 10.36 4.86 -2.91
C HIS A 51 9.80 5.88 -3.91
N GLU A 52 10.53 6.14 -5.00
CA GLU A 52 10.08 7.11 -6.01
C GLU A 52 8.72 6.75 -6.62
N CYS A 53 8.48 5.46 -6.87
CA CYS A 53 7.21 4.97 -7.39
C CYS A 53 6.08 4.96 -6.34
N HIS A 54 6.39 4.69 -5.08
CA HIS A 54 5.47 4.81 -3.95
C HIS A 54 4.99 6.27 -3.79
N GLU A 55 5.92 7.22 -3.73
CA GLU A 55 5.62 8.65 -3.64
C GLU A 55 4.84 9.16 -4.85
N LEU A 56 5.18 8.68 -6.06
CA LEU A 56 4.42 9.01 -7.28
C LEU A 56 2.97 8.50 -7.20
N GLY A 57 2.76 7.29 -6.66
CA GLY A 57 1.42 6.75 -6.40
C GLY A 57 0.64 7.61 -5.40
N HIS A 58 1.26 8.01 -4.29
CA HIS A 58 0.61 8.86 -3.28
C HIS A 58 0.31 10.29 -3.75
N ALA A 59 0.99 10.79 -4.79
CA ALA A 59 0.70 12.10 -5.36
C ALA A 59 -0.68 12.17 -6.06
N GLY A 60 -1.30 11.03 -6.40
CA GLY A 60 -2.66 10.97 -6.94
C GLY A 60 -2.85 11.58 -8.34
N ASN A 61 -1.75 11.82 -9.07
CA ASN A 61 -1.79 12.38 -10.43
C ASN A 61 -1.65 11.28 -11.49
N ASP A 62 -2.79 10.71 -11.90
CA ASP A 62 -2.83 9.61 -12.86
C ASP A 62 -2.13 9.91 -14.19
N THR A 63 -2.10 11.17 -14.62
CA THR A 63 -1.38 11.59 -15.84
C THR A 63 0.14 11.48 -15.67
N ALA A 64 0.66 11.62 -14.45
CA ALA A 64 2.06 11.40 -14.11
C ALA A 64 2.38 9.92 -13.86
N CYS A 65 1.46 9.17 -13.24
CA CYS A 65 1.64 7.75 -12.95
C CYS A 65 1.62 6.88 -14.22
N ALA A 66 0.69 7.12 -15.15
CA ALA A 66 0.51 6.31 -16.35
C ALA A 66 1.80 6.07 -17.17
N PRO A 67 2.60 7.09 -17.56
CA PRO A 67 3.83 6.87 -18.33
C PRO A 67 4.93 6.14 -17.55
N ARG A 68 4.87 6.15 -16.21
CA ARG A 68 5.83 5.52 -15.30
C ARG A 68 5.40 4.13 -14.83
N LYS A 69 4.16 3.75 -15.12
CA LYS A 69 3.49 2.57 -14.57
C LYS A 69 4.27 1.28 -14.81
N ALA A 70 4.69 1.04 -16.05
CA ALA A 70 5.41 -0.19 -16.40
C ALA A 70 6.76 -0.31 -15.69
N GLU A 71 7.51 0.80 -15.59
CA GLU A 71 8.79 0.83 -14.88
C GLU A 71 8.60 0.59 -13.38
N CYS A 72 7.60 1.23 -12.79
CA CYS A 72 7.31 1.10 -11.37
C CYS A 72 6.80 -0.30 -11.00
N LEU A 73 5.95 -0.93 -11.82
CA LEU A 73 5.51 -2.31 -11.58
C LEU A 73 6.65 -3.32 -11.77
N ALA A 74 7.65 -3.03 -12.62
CA ALA A 74 8.84 -3.86 -12.73
C ALA A 74 9.77 -3.71 -11.51
N ALA A 75 9.83 -2.52 -10.91
CA ALA A 75 10.57 -2.24 -9.69
C ALA A 75 9.90 -2.80 -8.42
N CYS A 76 8.58 -2.90 -8.45
CA CYS A 76 7.73 -3.34 -7.33
C CYS A 76 6.97 -4.61 -7.75
N PRO A 77 7.66 -5.74 -7.97
CA PRO A 77 6.99 -6.96 -8.39
C PRO A 77 5.95 -7.40 -7.34
N PRO A 78 4.89 -8.11 -7.74
CA PRO A 78 3.98 -8.70 -6.77
C PRO A 78 4.78 -9.56 -5.79
N ARG A 79 4.62 -9.32 -4.49
CA ARG A 79 5.05 -10.32 -3.51
C ARG A 79 4.13 -11.51 -3.69
N GLU A 80 4.71 -12.65 -4.01
CA GLU A 80 4.04 -13.92 -3.75
C GLU A 80 3.58 -13.81 -2.29
N ALA A 81 2.26 -13.82 -2.07
CA ALA A 81 1.73 -13.86 -0.72
C ALA A 81 2.45 -15.03 -0.06
N GLY A 82 3.34 -14.72 0.90
CA GLY A 82 4.15 -15.74 1.55
C GLY A 82 3.24 -16.86 2.02
N PRO A 83 3.73 -18.10 2.14
CA PRO A 83 2.89 -19.23 2.49
C PRO A 83 1.96 -18.82 3.64
N THR A 84 0.66 -18.80 3.35
CA THR A 84 -0.37 -18.41 4.31
C THR A 84 -0.02 -19.16 5.59
N PRO A 85 0.21 -18.48 6.73
CA PRO A 85 0.62 -19.17 7.94
C PRO A 85 -0.43 -20.24 8.20
N THR A 86 -0.04 -21.50 7.97
CA THR A 86 -0.91 -22.62 8.27
C THR A 86 -1.24 -22.49 9.75
N PRO A 87 -2.52 -22.51 10.15
CA PRO A 87 -2.87 -22.45 11.55
C PRO A 87 -2.09 -23.56 12.24
N VAL A 88 -1.09 -23.17 13.02
CA VAL A 88 -0.35 -24.10 13.85
C VAL A 88 -1.37 -24.60 14.87
N ASP A 89 -1.69 -25.88 14.79
CA ASP A 89 -2.49 -26.59 15.78
C ASP A 89 -1.83 -26.37 17.15
N ALA A 90 -2.35 -25.40 17.89
CA ALA A 90 -2.01 -25.16 19.28
C ALA A 90 -2.72 -26.21 20.13
N GLY A 91 -2.23 -27.44 20.07
CA GLY A 91 -2.48 -28.47 21.05
C GLY A 91 -1.18 -28.77 21.79
N GLU A 92 -1.06 -28.37 23.06
CA GLU A 92 -1.05 -29.35 24.15
C GLU A 92 -1.11 -28.67 25.53
N ALA A 93 -1.82 -29.33 26.43
CA ALA A 93 -2.24 -28.87 27.74
C ALA A 93 -1.10 -28.88 28.77
N GLY A 94 -1.07 -27.85 29.63
CA GLY A 94 -0.29 -27.82 30.87
C GLY A 94 -1.17 -27.46 32.05
N ASP A 95 -1.48 -28.47 32.86
CA ASP A 95 -2.21 -28.41 34.13
C ASP A 95 -1.31 -27.92 35.29
N GLY A 96 -1.89 -27.10 36.17
CA GLY A 96 -1.48 -27.01 37.58
C GLY A 96 -0.58 -25.84 37.99
N GLY A 97 -1.18 -24.70 38.36
CA GLY A 97 -0.45 -23.61 39.03
C GLY A 97 -1.36 -22.50 39.56
N ASP A 98 -1.99 -22.76 40.71
CA ASP A 98 -2.74 -21.78 41.50
C ASP A 98 -1.80 -20.69 42.04
N ALA A 99 -1.84 -19.50 41.42
CA ALA A 99 -1.19 -18.31 41.93
C ALA A 99 -1.94 -17.06 41.46
N SER A 100 -3.03 -16.72 42.15
CA SER A 100 -3.64 -15.38 42.25
C SER A 100 -3.42 -14.50 41.00
N SER A 101 -4.08 -14.87 39.91
CA SER A 101 -4.28 -13.98 38.78
C SER A 101 -5.13 -12.80 39.25
N THR A 102 -4.52 -11.64 39.43
CA THR A 102 -5.23 -10.39 39.15
C THR A 102 -5.77 -10.55 37.74
N ASP A 103 -7.09 -10.43 37.56
CA ASP A 103 -7.81 -10.43 36.29
C ASP A 103 -7.33 -9.28 35.38
N GLY A 104 -6.08 -9.36 34.92
CA GLY A 104 -5.52 -8.60 33.81
C GLY A 104 -5.98 -9.23 32.51
N GLY A 105 -7.30 -9.41 32.38
CA GLY A 105 -7.91 -9.79 31.12
C GLY A 105 -7.39 -8.87 30.04
N GLU A 106 -7.08 -9.45 28.87
CA GLU A 106 -6.74 -8.76 27.62
C GLU A 106 -7.35 -7.36 27.65
N THR A 107 -6.52 -6.36 27.96
CA THR A 107 -7.01 -5.02 28.28
C THR A 107 -7.81 -4.59 27.08
N ASP A 108 -9.13 -4.43 27.25
CA ASP A 108 -10.02 -4.09 26.16
C ASP A 108 -9.44 -2.87 25.45
N VAL A 109 -8.88 -3.08 24.26
CA VAL A 109 -8.19 -2.04 23.49
C VAL A 109 -9.20 -1.06 22.89
N CYS A 110 -10.48 -1.45 22.85
CA CYS A 110 -11.52 -0.75 22.13
C CYS A 110 -11.84 0.64 22.71
N PRO A 111 -11.98 0.85 24.02
CA PRO A 111 -12.20 2.19 24.58
C PRO A 111 -11.08 3.18 24.22
N ALA A 112 -9.82 2.75 24.31
CA ALA A 112 -8.67 3.58 23.98
C ALA A 112 -8.61 3.89 22.47
N TYR A 113 -8.76 2.85 21.64
CA TYR A 113 -8.83 2.97 20.18
C TYR A 113 -9.95 3.90 19.71
N CYS A 114 -11.16 3.73 20.23
CA CYS A 114 -12.31 4.56 19.86
C CYS A 114 -12.17 6.01 20.32
N THR A 115 -11.57 6.25 21.48
CA THR A 115 -11.24 7.61 21.94
C THR A 115 -10.25 8.26 20.99
N CYS A 116 -9.17 7.55 20.62
CA CYS A 116 -8.20 8.04 19.67
C CYS A 116 -8.85 8.39 18.31
N LEU A 117 -9.67 7.50 17.75
CA LEU A 117 -10.34 7.72 16.47
C LEU A 117 -11.26 8.95 16.49
N ALA A 118 -12.02 9.14 17.57
CA ALA A 118 -12.88 10.31 17.71
C ALA A 118 -12.05 11.61 17.76
N GLU A 119 -10.95 11.63 18.49
CA GLU A 119 -10.08 12.82 18.62
C GLU A 119 -9.30 13.13 17.34
N ALA A 120 -8.71 12.10 16.73
CA ALA A 120 -7.84 12.26 15.57
C ALA A 120 -8.62 12.42 14.26
N CYS A 121 -9.70 11.66 14.10
CA CYS A 121 -10.26 11.37 12.77
C CYS A 121 -11.72 11.82 12.57
N SER A 122 -12.44 12.26 13.61
CA SER A 122 -13.86 12.66 13.46
C SER A 122 -14.11 13.84 12.52
N ALA A 123 -13.07 14.65 12.24
CA ALA A 123 -13.13 15.75 11.29
C ALA A 123 -12.83 15.33 9.84
N ILE A 124 -12.39 14.10 9.60
CA ILE A 124 -12.07 13.60 8.25
C ILE A 124 -13.36 13.20 7.54
N ALA A 125 -13.50 13.62 6.28
CA ALA A 125 -14.62 13.22 5.44
C ALA A 125 -14.68 11.69 5.30
N GLY A 126 -15.85 11.10 5.51
CA GLY A 126 -16.04 9.65 5.45
C GLY A 126 -15.89 8.92 6.79
N TYR A 127 -15.58 9.62 7.89
CA TYR A 127 -15.51 9.01 9.22
C TYR A 127 -16.78 8.20 9.57
N PRO A 128 -16.69 6.87 9.78
CA PRO A 128 -17.88 6.00 9.86
C PRO A 128 -18.51 5.95 11.26
N PHE A 129 -17.85 6.48 12.29
CA PHE A 129 -18.25 6.30 13.68
C PHE A 129 -18.87 7.54 14.31
N ALA A 130 -19.96 8.04 13.71
CA ALA A 130 -20.67 9.22 14.22
C ALA A 130 -21.19 9.07 15.68
N ALA A 131 -21.26 7.84 16.20
CA ALA A 131 -21.65 7.55 17.59
C ALA A 131 -20.61 6.64 18.26
N ALA A 132 -20.33 6.86 19.54
CA ALA A 132 -19.37 6.05 20.31
C ALA A 132 -19.70 4.54 20.27
N GLY A 133 -20.99 4.19 20.25
CA GLY A 133 -21.44 2.80 20.18
C GLY A 133 -21.08 2.09 18.88
N SER A 134 -21.00 2.78 17.73
CA SER A 134 -20.65 2.13 16.46
C SER A 134 -19.16 1.80 16.37
N CYS A 135 -18.29 2.64 16.93
CA CYS A 135 -16.87 2.31 17.05
C CYS A 135 -16.64 1.09 17.95
N ALA A 136 -17.27 1.08 19.14
CA ALA A 136 -17.12 -0.03 20.08
C ALA A 136 -17.60 -1.37 19.47
N ALA A 137 -18.74 -1.36 18.77
CA ALA A 137 -19.24 -2.54 18.08
C ALA A 137 -18.30 -3.01 16.95
N ARG A 138 -17.73 -2.07 16.17
CA ARG A 138 -16.75 -2.41 15.13
C ARG A 138 -15.48 -3.01 15.74
N CYS A 139 -14.97 -2.43 16.82
CA CYS A 139 -13.77 -2.91 17.49
C CYS A 139 -13.98 -4.28 18.16
N ALA A 140 -15.15 -4.52 18.74
CA ALA A 140 -15.49 -5.85 19.26
C ALA A 140 -15.48 -6.93 18.15
N ALA A 141 -15.85 -6.55 16.92
CA ALA A 141 -15.84 -7.44 15.75
C ALA A 141 -14.45 -7.56 15.08
N MET A 142 -13.44 -6.81 15.51
CA MET A 142 -12.10 -6.90 14.95
C MET A 142 -11.40 -8.21 15.36
N THR A 143 -10.63 -8.77 14.44
CA THR A 143 -9.71 -9.87 14.70
C THR A 143 -8.56 -9.43 15.62
N ALA A 144 -7.81 -10.39 16.16
CA ALA A 144 -6.65 -10.08 16.99
C ALA A 144 -5.57 -9.28 16.25
N ASP A 145 -5.39 -9.52 14.95
CA ASP A 145 -4.39 -8.81 14.14
C ASP A 145 -4.83 -7.39 13.81
N GLU A 146 -6.11 -7.19 13.49
CA GLU A 146 -6.70 -5.85 13.34
C GLU A 146 -6.56 -5.04 14.64
N LYS A 147 -6.79 -5.65 15.81
CA LYS A 147 -6.66 -5.00 17.12
C LYS A 147 -5.23 -4.60 17.48
N LYS A 148 -4.23 -5.31 16.96
CA LYS A 148 -2.81 -4.93 17.11
C LYS A 148 -2.44 -3.78 16.17
N CYS A 149 -3.00 -3.79 14.98
CA CYS A 149 -2.59 -2.92 13.89
C CYS A 149 -3.25 -1.53 13.92
N TRP A 150 -4.58 -1.47 13.85
CA TRP A 150 -5.31 -0.23 13.60
C TRP A 150 -5.13 0.87 14.66
N PRO A 151 -4.96 0.57 15.97
CA PRO A 151 -4.62 1.59 16.95
C PRO A 151 -3.32 2.35 16.64
N GLY A 152 -2.32 1.68 16.03
CA GLY A 152 -1.06 2.31 15.65
C GLY A 152 -1.23 3.41 14.60
N PHE A 153 -2.12 3.21 13.64
CA PHE A 153 -2.44 4.22 12.62
C PHE A 153 -3.15 5.44 13.20
N CYS A 154 -4.02 5.24 14.19
CA CYS A 154 -4.66 6.35 14.87
C CYS A 154 -3.63 7.25 15.59
N GLU A 155 -2.64 6.66 16.26
CA GLU A 155 -1.56 7.43 16.89
C GLU A 155 -0.67 8.16 15.88
N GLN A 156 -0.41 7.55 14.72
CA GLN A 156 0.29 8.23 13.62
C GLN A 156 -0.53 9.41 13.08
N ALA A 157 -1.85 9.25 12.91
CA ALA A 157 -2.74 10.30 12.43
C ALA A 157 -2.76 11.55 13.34
N LYS A 158 -2.49 11.38 14.65
CA LYS A 158 -2.38 12.52 15.59
C LYS A 158 -1.16 13.39 15.31
N THR A 159 -0.10 12.83 14.73
CA THR A 159 1.19 13.50 14.54
C THR A 159 1.46 13.92 13.10
N SER A 160 0.85 13.25 12.11
CA SER A 160 1.02 13.57 10.70
C SER A 160 -0.15 14.38 10.14
N ALA A 161 0.02 15.69 10.00
CA ALA A 161 -1.00 16.55 9.40
C ALA A 161 -1.18 16.30 7.89
N ALA A 162 -0.09 16.01 7.17
CA ALA A 162 -0.10 15.83 5.72
C ALA A 162 -0.84 14.54 5.29
N SER A 163 -0.63 13.46 6.04
CA SER A 163 -1.22 12.14 5.73
C SER A 163 -2.41 11.80 6.63
N LYS A 164 -2.96 12.78 7.36
CA LYS A 164 -3.97 12.54 8.40
C LYS A 164 -5.19 11.77 7.88
N ALA A 165 -5.73 12.20 6.73
CA ALA A 165 -6.91 11.58 6.15
C ALA A 165 -6.68 10.10 5.82
N HIS A 166 -5.55 9.80 5.16
CA HIS A 166 -5.17 8.44 4.78
C HIS A 166 -4.86 7.55 6.00
N LEU A 167 -4.14 8.07 7.00
CA LEU A 167 -3.88 7.33 8.24
C LEU A 167 -5.17 7.03 9.01
N CYS A 168 -6.17 7.92 8.92
CA CYS A 168 -7.48 7.67 9.48
C CYS A 168 -8.24 6.56 8.74
N GLU A 169 -8.10 6.45 7.41
CA GLU A 169 -8.66 5.34 6.61
C GLU A 169 -8.11 3.98 7.03
N HIS A 170 -6.80 3.91 7.29
CA HIS A 170 -6.17 2.75 7.92
C HIS A 170 -6.72 2.49 9.32
N ALA A 171 -6.79 3.54 10.14
CA ALA A 171 -7.21 3.43 11.53
C ALA A 171 -8.64 2.90 11.67
N TRP A 172 -9.57 3.15 10.76
CA TRP A 172 -10.91 2.55 10.81
C TRP A 172 -11.08 1.28 9.94
N GLY A 173 -9.99 0.81 9.34
CA GLY A 173 -9.89 -0.50 8.68
C GLY A 173 -10.39 -0.57 7.24
N ASP A 174 -10.51 0.56 6.53
CA ASP A 174 -11.01 0.57 5.15
C ASP A 174 -9.97 0.04 4.15
N LEU A 175 -8.70 0.07 4.55
CA LEU A 175 -7.55 -0.32 3.74
C LEU A 175 -6.98 -1.70 4.11
N GLY A 176 -7.58 -2.40 5.07
CA GLY A 176 -7.18 -3.74 5.48
C GLY A 176 -5.95 -3.78 6.40
N LEU A 177 -5.12 -4.82 6.24
CA LEU A 177 -3.94 -5.10 7.09
C LEU A 177 -2.61 -4.98 6.34
N ASP A 178 -2.63 -4.59 5.06
CA ASP A 178 -1.44 -4.65 4.20
C ASP A 178 -0.34 -3.67 4.62
N GLU A 179 -0.70 -2.61 5.36
CA GLU A 179 0.24 -1.55 5.79
C GLU A 179 0.52 -1.57 7.30
N CYS A 180 0.10 -2.61 8.01
CA CYS A 180 0.27 -2.67 9.46
C CYS A 180 1.74 -2.48 9.89
N PRO A 181 2.02 -1.54 10.82
CA PRO A 181 3.37 -1.23 11.27
C PRO A 181 4.01 -2.33 12.14
#